data_AF-A0A355D510-F1
#
_entry.id   AF-A0A355D510-F1
#
_cell.length_a   1.000
_cell.length_b   1.000
_cell.length_c   1.000
_cell.angle_alpha   90.00
_cell.angle_beta   90.00
_cell.angle_gamma   90.00
#
_symmetry.space_group_name_H-M   'P 1'
#
loop_
_entity.id
_entity.type
_entity.pdbx_description
1 polymer ?
#
loop_
_entity_poly.entity_id
_entity_poly.type
_entity_poly.pdbx_seq_one_letter_code
_entity_poly.pdbx_strand_id
1 'polypeptide(L)'
;GNQYTGKDKLKIFFEYDEDDYIREGKRYFVPNIYNSNDFNVKIAGEIFGLPNDNMGMNVKKPYLENKTRKVKVPYLINSEEVMLQKKFFDYLLNEVTLGKVNIYLDEKGVMALKSGDMPDKSFEGIFLRIQKGMEVEILSYDVITNYKPNLSKKFNFKNVLGDELDNKSFELYGMCGTRKRMQEVLDRVYFSGYLVNNYFTEAKKIKVKDNIIKVNNILEVRDGIFNWLYKGNKNGIDKLLSKVSLNLVKGSIERGYLKKAKDQFNLRWSFESCFNGGVDMAEIVCEMQNKLRSKINVDNSKKYESFENDNEYYFAVGQLANYLLSLSKAKSKPQSLLNPILNAKNNRIIKDKLRIIYSKYNYKLDQYSKRASNLYGMIVSYEPEGKINQDMILAGYLRSNLVYEKYEEAK
;
A
#
# COMPACT_ATOMS: atom_id res chain seq x y z
N GLY A 1 52.23 -28.04 2.26
CA GLY A 1 50.99 -28.42 2.95
C GLY A 1 50.16 -27.18 3.14
N ASN A 2 48.91 -27.18 2.66
CA ASN A 2 48.07 -25.99 2.76
C ASN A 2 47.60 -25.79 4.21
N GLN A 3 47.93 -24.62 4.76
CA GLN A 3 47.46 -24.18 6.08
C GLN A 3 46.00 -23.76 5.93
N TYR A 4 45.09 -24.53 6.53
CA TYR A 4 43.68 -24.16 6.61
C TYR A 4 43.49 -23.12 7.72
N THR A 5 43.07 -21.91 7.35
CA THR A 5 42.90 -20.75 8.25
C THR A 5 41.45 -20.53 8.70
N GLY A 6 40.58 -21.54 8.57
CA GLY A 6 39.16 -21.47 8.95
C GLY A 6 38.92 -21.94 10.38
N LYS A 7 38.02 -21.27 11.13
CA LYS A 7 37.36 -21.87 12.30
C LYS A 7 36.39 -22.95 11.81
N ASP A 8 36.92 -24.07 11.32
CA ASP A 8 36.11 -25.14 10.75
C ASP A 8 35.36 -25.86 11.87
N LYS A 9 34.05 -25.62 11.98
CA LYS A 9 33.17 -26.30 12.92
C LYS A 9 32.74 -27.65 12.34
N LEU A 10 33.25 -28.74 12.89
CA LEU A 10 32.67 -30.07 12.68
C LEU A 10 31.38 -30.18 13.50
N LYS A 11 30.25 -30.46 12.85
CA LYS A 11 28.99 -30.83 13.53
C LYS A 11 28.80 -32.33 13.36
N ILE A 12 28.73 -33.04 14.47
CA ILE A 12 28.43 -34.47 14.52
C ILE A 12 26.98 -34.60 15.00
N PHE A 13 26.18 -35.31 14.22
CA PHE A 13 24.80 -35.64 14.58
C PHE A 13 24.78 -37.09 15.02
N PHE A 14 24.11 -37.35 16.13
CA PHE A 14 23.89 -38.71 16.62
C PHE A 14 22.43 -39.09 16.34
N GLU A 15 22.17 -40.38 16.31
CA GLU A 15 20.82 -40.95 16.26
C GLU A 15 20.70 -41.88 17.48
N TYR A 16 19.76 -41.56 18.37
CA TYR A 16 19.48 -42.26 19.62
C TYR A 16 17.97 -42.28 19.84
N ASP A 17 17.51 -43.06 20.82
CA ASP A 17 16.10 -43.09 21.20
C ASP A 17 15.65 -41.76 21.81
N GLU A 18 14.35 -41.46 21.71
CA GLU A 18 13.76 -40.20 22.21
C GLU A 18 14.08 -39.94 23.69
N ASP A 19 14.07 -40.99 24.52
CA ASP A 19 14.36 -40.91 25.95
C ASP A 19 15.79 -40.44 26.25
N ASP A 20 16.76 -40.84 25.43
CA ASP A 20 18.15 -40.41 25.56
C ASP A 20 18.28 -38.91 25.25
N TYR A 21 17.61 -38.43 24.20
CA TYR A 21 17.57 -37.00 23.89
C TYR A 21 16.90 -36.18 24.99
N ILE A 22 15.80 -36.66 25.56
CA ILE A 22 15.12 -35.99 26.67
C ILE A 22 16.04 -35.92 27.90
N ARG A 23 16.73 -37.02 28.21
CA ARG A 23 17.64 -37.09 29.36
C ARG A 23 18.82 -36.14 29.20
N GLU A 24 19.54 -36.20 28.08
CA GLU A 24 20.70 -35.32 27.85
C GLU A 24 20.26 -33.86 27.66
N GLY A 25 19.09 -33.62 27.04
CA GLY A 25 18.47 -32.31 26.96
C GLY A 25 18.22 -31.70 28.34
N LYS A 26 17.62 -32.45 29.27
CA LYS A 26 17.41 -31.99 30.65
C LYS A 26 18.72 -31.63 31.35
N ARG A 27 19.77 -32.46 31.19
CA ARG A 27 21.10 -32.17 31.76
C ARG A 27 21.68 -30.84 31.26
N TYR A 28 21.45 -30.51 29.99
CA TYR A 28 21.89 -29.25 29.42
C TYR A 28 20.98 -28.07 29.81
N PHE A 29 19.66 -28.22 29.73
CA PHE A 29 18.72 -27.11 29.92
C PHE A 29 18.62 -26.68 31.38
N VAL A 30 18.53 -27.61 32.34
CA VAL A 30 18.36 -27.27 33.77
C VAL A 30 19.37 -26.21 34.26
N PRO A 31 20.68 -26.31 33.96
CA PRO A 31 21.64 -25.27 34.36
C PRO A 31 21.72 -24.04 33.43
N ASN A 32 21.19 -24.10 32.20
CA ASN A 32 21.44 -23.10 31.14
C ASN A 32 20.17 -22.44 30.56
N ILE A 33 18.98 -22.70 31.12
CA ILE A 33 17.71 -22.23 30.56
C ILE A 33 17.48 -20.72 30.77
N TYR A 34 18.14 -20.14 31.76
CA TYR A 34 18.07 -18.71 32.09
C TYR A 34 19.21 -17.92 31.44
N ASN A 35 19.01 -16.62 31.25
CA ASN A 35 19.97 -15.71 30.62
C ASN A 35 21.31 -15.62 31.37
N SER A 36 21.28 -15.51 32.70
CA SER A 36 22.44 -15.65 33.58
C SER A 36 21.99 -16.00 34.99
N ASN A 37 22.78 -16.82 35.68
CA ASN A 37 22.56 -17.17 37.09
C ASN A 37 22.65 -15.96 38.03
N ASP A 38 23.34 -14.88 37.62
CA ASP A 38 23.45 -13.64 38.39
C ASP A 38 22.10 -12.93 38.60
N PHE A 39 21.12 -13.23 37.75
CA PHE A 39 19.78 -12.65 37.79
C PHE A 39 18.74 -13.57 38.43
N ASN A 40 19.14 -14.77 38.84
CA ASN A 40 18.23 -15.74 39.43
C ASN A 40 17.98 -15.41 40.90
N VAL A 41 16.74 -15.62 41.35
CA VAL A 41 16.32 -15.46 42.74
C VAL A 41 15.61 -16.71 43.21
N LYS A 42 15.76 -17.03 44.50
CA LYS A 42 15.08 -18.17 45.12
C LYS A 42 13.86 -17.67 45.88
N ILE A 43 12.67 -18.12 45.50
CA ILE A 43 11.39 -17.76 46.13
C ILE A 43 10.69 -19.04 46.52
N ALA A 44 10.36 -19.20 47.81
CA ALA A 44 9.67 -20.39 48.33
C ALA A 44 10.33 -21.75 47.98
N GLY A 45 11.66 -21.77 47.78
CA GLY A 45 12.40 -22.98 47.41
C GLY A 45 12.62 -23.16 45.90
N GLU A 46 11.87 -22.45 45.07
CA GLU A 46 11.97 -22.49 43.61
C GLU A 46 12.89 -21.41 43.06
N ILE A 47 13.50 -21.69 41.91
CA ILE A 47 14.35 -20.74 41.19
C ILE A 47 13.46 -19.97 40.21
N PHE A 48 13.57 -18.65 40.27
CA PHE A 48 13.00 -17.72 39.31
C PHE A 48 14.13 -17.01 38.61
N GLY A 49 14.09 -16.96 37.29
CA GLY A 49 15.15 -16.36 36.48
C GLY A 49 14.60 -15.63 35.27
N LEU A 50 15.46 -14.82 34.64
CA LEU A 50 15.15 -14.16 33.38
C LEU A 50 15.39 -15.18 32.24
N PRO A 51 14.39 -15.49 31.38
CA PRO A 51 14.61 -16.33 30.21
C PRO A 51 15.57 -15.66 29.21
N ASN A 52 16.12 -16.43 28.30
CA ASN A 52 17.05 -15.91 27.30
C ASN A 52 16.35 -15.39 26.02
N ASP A 53 15.12 -15.84 25.76
CA ASP A 53 14.43 -15.59 24.49
C ASP A 53 14.01 -14.12 24.35
N ASN A 54 14.47 -13.45 23.28
CA ASN A 54 14.08 -12.11 22.85
C ASN A 54 14.30 -10.95 23.85
N MET A 55 14.76 -11.23 25.07
CA MET A 55 15.18 -10.26 26.07
C MET A 55 16.31 -10.86 26.91
N GLY A 56 17.48 -10.20 26.90
CA GLY A 56 18.64 -10.64 27.67
C GLY A 56 19.29 -9.48 28.39
N MET A 57 19.87 -9.75 29.55
CA MET A 57 20.61 -8.77 30.33
C MET A 57 22.11 -8.88 30.03
N ASN A 58 22.81 -7.75 30.08
CA ASN A 58 24.24 -7.72 29.85
C ASN A 58 24.85 -6.60 30.67
N VAL A 59 25.88 -6.92 31.46
CA VAL A 59 26.60 -5.96 32.32
C VAL A 59 27.16 -4.78 31.51
N LYS A 60 27.52 -4.99 30.24
CA LYS A 60 27.98 -3.92 29.32
C LYS A 60 26.85 -3.03 28.79
N LYS A 61 25.58 -3.40 29.02
CA LYS A 61 24.38 -2.66 28.60
C LYS A 61 23.49 -2.33 29.82
N PRO A 62 23.97 -1.49 30.75
CA PRO A 62 23.26 -1.18 32.00
C PRO A 62 21.94 -0.41 31.81
N TYR A 63 21.64 0.04 30.60
CA TYR A 63 20.37 0.69 30.25
C TYR A 63 19.21 -0.31 30.06
N LEU A 64 19.48 -1.62 30.03
CA LEU A 64 18.45 -2.67 29.99
C LEU A 64 17.85 -2.95 31.38
N GLU A 65 18.50 -2.49 32.45
CA GLU A 65 18.00 -2.60 33.82
C GLU A 65 16.88 -1.59 34.10
N ASN A 66 15.84 -2.05 34.79
CA ASN A 66 14.83 -1.21 35.42
C ASN A 66 15.38 -0.56 36.69
N LYS A 67 16.15 0.52 36.55
CA LYS A 67 16.86 1.18 37.66
C LYS A 67 15.95 1.74 38.77
N THR A 68 14.68 1.97 38.49
CA THR A 68 13.69 2.48 39.45
C THR A 68 12.97 1.38 40.23
N ARG A 69 13.12 0.11 39.83
CA ARG A 69 12.49 -1.03 40.50
C ARG A 69 13.47 -1.73 41.43
N LYS A 70 12.94 -2.31 42.52
CA LYS A 70 13.72 -3.18 43.43
C LYS A 70 14.31 -4.38 42.69
N VAL A 71 13.49 -5.01 41.84
CA VAL A 71 13.92 -6.05 40.90
C VAL A 71 14.28 -5.36 39.59
N LYS A 72 15.58 -5.30 39.29
CA LYS A 72 16.10 -4.57 38.13
C LYS A 72 15.89 -5.30 36.81
N VAL A 73 15.61 -6.60 36.85
CA VAL A 73 15.27 -7.37 35.65
C VAL A 73 13.81 -7.13 35.23
N PRO A 74 13.49 -7.20 33.92
CA PRO A 74 12.15 -6.92 33.43
C PRO A 74 11.05 -7.84 33.98
N TYR A 75 11.30 -9.14 33.91
CA TYR A 75 10.41 -10.19 34.41
C TYR A 75 11.23 -11.42 34.84
N LEU A 76 10.61 -12.27 35.65
CA LEU A 76 11.19 -13.49 36.19
C LEU A 76 10.12 -14.58 36.13
N ILE A 77 10.51 -15.78 35.72
CA ILE A 77 9.61 -16.95 35.60
C ILE A 77 10.29 -18.18 36.20
N ASN A 78 9.48 -19.14 36.63
CA ASN A 78 9.99 -20.37 37.25
C ASN A 78 10.52 -21.36 36.20
N SER A 79 11.08 -22.48 36.67
CA SER A 79 11.69 -23.51 35.82
C SER A 79 10.71 -24.19 34.86
N GLU A 80 9.42 -24.26 35.21
CA GLU A 80 8.39 -24.86 34.38
C GLU A 80 8.00 -23.91 33.24
N GLU A 81 7.72 -22.65 33.56
CA GLU A 81 7.36 -21.59 32.62
C GLU A 81 8.49 -21.31 31.62
N VAL A 82 9.75 -21.24 32.08
CA VAL A 82 10.90 -21.00 31.20
C VAL A 82 11.10 -22.16 30.21
N MET A 83 10.82 -23.39 30.64
CA MET A 83 10.89 -24.57 29.78
C MET A 83 9.76 -24.54 28.74
N LEU A 84 8.55 -24.13 29.13
CA LEU A 84 7.43 -23.97 28.22
C LEU A 84 7.70 -22.86 27.20
N GLN A 85 8.23 -21.72 27.63
CA GLN A 85 8.64 -20.62 26.77
C GLN A 85 9.68 -21.09 25.75
N LYS A 86 10.72 -21.81 26.19
CA LYS A 86 11.72 -22.37 25.27
C LYS A 86 11.09 -23.28 24.22
N LYS A 87 10.23 -24.22 24.62
CA LYS A 87 9.53 -25.12 23.67
C LYS A 87 8.72 -24.32 22.65
N PHE A 88 8.07 -23.24 23.10
CA PHE A 88 7.34 -22.35 22.21
C PHE A 88 8.27 -21.61 21.23
N PHE A 89 9.40 -21.07 21.68
CA PHE A 89 10.39 -20.42 20.81
C PHE A 89 11.05 -21.41 19.82
N ASP A 90 11.32 -22.64 20.23
CA ASP A 90 11.80 -23.71 19.33
C ASP A 90 10.75 -24.02 18.24
N TYR A 91 9.47 -24.10 18.62
CA TYR A 91 8.36 -24.24 17.68
C TYR A 91 8.33 -23.06 16.68
N LEU A 92 8.40 -21.82 17.17
CA LEU A 92 8.44 -20.62 16.32
C LEU A 92 9.65 -20.61 15.37
N LEU A 93 10.81 -21.09 15.82
CA LEU A 93 12.01 -21.21 15.01
C LEU A 93 11.83 -22.19 13.83
N ASN A 94 11.09 -23.28 14.07
CA ASN A 94 10.73 -24.23 13.01
C ASN A 94 9.78 -23.56 12.00
N GLU A 95 8.72 -22.89 12.46
CA GLU A 95 7.75 -22.23 11.58
C GLU A 95 8.40 -21.12 10.74
N VAL A 96 9.25 -20.27 11.33
CA VAL A 96 9.95 -19.20 10.60
C VAL A 96 10.96 -19.76 9.60
N THR A 97 11.55 -20.92 9.89
CA THR A 97 12.44 -21.62 8.95
C THR A 97 11.67 -22.16 7.74
N LEU A 98 10.40 -22.54 7.92
CA LEU A 98 9.47 -22.87 6.83
C LEU A 98 8.91 -21.64 6.10
N GLY A 99 9.34 -20.43 6.48
CA GLY A 99 8.88 -19.16 5.92
C GLY A 99 7.52 -18.69 6.43
N LYS A 100 6.97 -19.35 7.46
CA LYS A 100 5.74 -18.92 8.12
C LYS A 100 6.11 -17.90 9.20
N VAL A 101 5.63 -16.70 9.00
CA VAL A 101 6.09 -15.49 9.72
C VAL A 101 4.96 -14.79 10.45
N ASN A 102 3.71 -15.16 10.18
CA ASN A 102 2.52 -14.64 10.83
C ASN A 102 1.92 -15.76 11.70
N ILE A 103 1.92 -15.58 13.01
CA ILE A 103 1.43 -16.57 13.96
C ILE A 103 0.14 -16.05 14.60
N TYR A 104 -0.88 -16.89 14.60
CA TYR A 104 -2.18 -16.63 15.18
C TYR A 104 -2.41 -17.66 16.28
N LEU A 105 -2.63 -17.21 17.52
CA LEU A 105 -2.79 -18.07 18.69
C LEU A 105 -4.14 -17.81 19.34
N ASP A 106 -4.91 -18.88 19.54
CA ASP A 106 -6.16 -18.87 20.28
C ASP A 106 -6.25 -20.12 21.18
N GLU A 107 -7.39 -20.31 21.83
CA GLU A 107 -7.62 -21.49 22.68
C GLU A 107 -7.59 -22.82 21.91
N LYS A 108 -7.72 -22.79 20.57
CA LYS A 108 -7.69 -23.99 19.71
C LYS A 108 -6.28 -24.36 19.28
N GLY A 109 -5.30 -23.47 19.49
CA GLY A 109 -3.89 -23.74 19.25
C GLY A 109 -3.20 -22.66 18.43
N VAL A 110 -2.23 -23.08 17.62
CA VAL A 110 -1.35 -22.16 16.87
C VAL A 110 -1.52 -22.37 15.36
N MET A 111 -1.84 -21.29 14.66
CA MET A 111 -1.89 -21.22 13.20
C MET A 111 -0.73 -20.37 12.68
N ALA A 112 0.19 -20.99 11.94
CA ALA A 112 1.36 -20.33 11.36
C ALA A 112 1.21 -20.18 9.84
N LEU A 113 1.26 -18.94 9.36
CA LEU A 113 1.03 -18.56 7.96
C LEU A 113 2.24 -17.83 7.35
N LYS A 114 2.42 -17.99 6.04
CA LYS A 114 3.44 -17.28 5.26
C LYS A 114 3.09 -15.79 5.13
N SER A 115 4.09 -15.00 4.74
CA SER A 115 3.83 -13.61 4.35
C SER A 115 2.89 -13.60 3.15
N GLY A 116 1.88 -12.72 3.17
CA GLY A 116 0.84 -12.67 2.14
C GLY A 116 -0.40 -13.51 2.45
N ASP A 117 -0.30 -14.55 3.29
CA ASP A 117 -1.43 -15.37 3.70
C ASP A 117 -2.07 -14.86 4.98
N MET A 118 -3.39 -15.08 5.10
CA MET A 118 -4.25 -14.63 6.20
C MET A 118 -5.17 -15.78 6.62
N PRO A 119 -5.75 -15.74 7.84
CA PRO A 119 -6.70 -16.77 8.25
C PRO A 119 -7.90 -16.83 7.29
N ASP A 120 -8.32 -18.04 6.95
CA ASP A 120 -9.46 -18.35 6.08
C ASP A 120 -10.80 -18.39 6.83
N LYS A 121 -10.73 -18.36 8.17
CA LYS A 121 -11.86 -18.38 9.10
C LYS A 121 -11.85 -17.16 10.00
N SER A 122 -12.95 -16.98 10.73
CA SER A 122 -12.99 -15.95 11.78
C SER A 122 -11.94 -16.25 12.85
N PHE A 123 -11.29 -15.22 13.37
CA PHE A 123 -10.23 -15.37 14.36
C PHE A 123 -10.35 -14.31 15.45
N GLU A 124 -10.11 -14.73 16.69
CA GLU A 124 -10.02 -13.92 17.89
C GLU A 124 -8.91 -14.52 18.76
N GLY A 125 -7.96 -13.70 19.19
CA GLY A 125 -6.77 -14.18 19.89
C GLY A 125 -5.55 -13.31 19.64
N ILE A 126 -4.37 -13.88 19.79
CA ILE A 126 -3.09 -13.19 19.69
C ILE A 126 -2.52 -13.31 18.28
N PHE A 127 -1.97 -12.21 17.77
CA PHE A 127 -1.17 -12.18 16.55
C PHE A 127 0.29 -11.88 16.87
N LEU A 128 1.22 -12.67 16.33
CA LEU A 128 2.65 -12.41 16.36
C LEU A 128 3.21 -12.32 14.94
N ARG A 129 4.05 -11.31 14.70
CA ARG A 129 4.96 -11.30 13.55
C ARG A 129 6.32 -11.78 14.01
N ILE A 130 6.87 -12.81 13.36
CA ILE A 130 8.20 -13.35 13.66
C ILE A 130 9.18 -13.19 12.50
N GLN A 131 10.47 -13.20 12.81
CA GLN A 131 11.58 -13.16 11.87
C GLN A 131 12.71 -14.11 12.31
N LYS A 132 13.41 -14.67 11.32
CA LYS A 132 14.59 -15.49 11.55
C LYS A 132 15.82 -14.61 11.82
N GLY A 133 16.35 -14.68 13.03
CA GLY A 133 17.66 -14.16 13.43
C GLY A 133 18.65 -15.30 13.73
N MET A 134 19.58 -15.07 14.67
CA MET A 134 20.32 -16.20 15.29
C MET A 134 19.37 -17.07 16.13
N GLU A 135 18.43 -16.41 16.80
CA GLU A 135 17.23 -16.98 17.41
C GLU A 135 15.99 -16.38 16.71
N VAL A 136 14.80 -16.89 17.01
CA VAL A 136 13.57 -16.33 16.44
C VAL A 136 13.22 -15.02 17.13
N GLU A 137 12.94 -13.99 16.34
CA GLU A 137 12.61 -12.66 16.82
C GLU A 137 11.12 -12.36 16.62
N ILE A 138 10.37 -12.13 17.70
CA ILE A 138 9.03 -11.52 17.67
C ILE A 138 9.17 -10.01 17.40
N LEU A 139 8.76 -9.58 16.20
CA LEU A 139 8.83 -8.18 15.74
C LEU A 139 7.61 -7.35 16.10
N SER A 140 6.44 -7.98 16.17
CA SER A 140 5.17 -7.32 16.46
C SER A 140 4.26 -8.28 17.20
N TYR A 141 3.49 -7.71 18.12
CA TYR A 141 2.44 -8.37 18.88
C TYR A 141 1.14 -7.57 18.74
N ASP A 142 -0.01 -8.23 18.70
CA ASP A 142 -1.32 -7.59 18.82
C ASP A 142 -2.38 -8.56 19.34
N VAL A 143 -3.48 -8.02 19.88
CA VAL A 143 -4.67 -8.78 20.25
C VAL A 143 -5.77 -8.49 19.22
N ILE A 144 -6.16 -9.53 18.49
CA ILE A 144 -7.24 -9.48 17.51
C ILE A 144 -8.53 -9.84 18.21
N THR A 145 -9.46 -8.89 18.30
CA THR A 145 -10.77 -9.10 18.94
C THR A 145 -11.83 -9.62 17.96
N ASN A 146 -11.71 -9.32 16.66
CA ASN A 146 -12.69 -9.76 15.67
C ASN A 146 -12.15 -9.68 14.24
N TYR A 147 -11.47 -10.74 13.80
CA TYR A 147 -11.09 -10.91 12.40
C TYR A 147 -12.13 -11.74 11.65
N LYS A 148 -12.46 -11.29 10.43
CA LYS A 148 -13.26 -12.02 9.44
C LYS A 148 -12.49 -12.09 8.11
N PRO A 149 -12.46 -13.24 7.42
CA PRO A 149 -11.74 -13.39 6.14
C PRO A 149 -12.36 -12.56 5.00
N ASN A 150 -13.67 -12.30 5.10
CA ASN A 150 -14.41 -11.47 4.16
C ASN A 150 -14.46 -10.02 4.62
N LEU A 151 -14.45 -9.11 3.66
CA LEU A 151 -14.71 -7.69 3.90
C LEU A 151 -16.16 -7.51 4.34
N SER A 152 -16.40 -6.60 5.31
CA SER A 152 -17.76 -6.34 5.80
C SER A 152 -18.67 -5.73 4.74
N LYS A 153 -18.10 -4.95 3.82
CA LYS A 153 -18.79 -4.37 2.67
C LYS A 153 -18.16 -4.95 1.42
N LYS A 154 -19.00 -5.44 0.50
CA LYS A 154 -18.54 -5.92 -0.80
C LYS A 154 -17.88 -4.77 -1.53
N PHE A 155 -16.60 -4.91 -1.84
CA PHE A 155 -15.88 -3.95 -2.66
C PHE A 155 -16.08 -4.31 -4.13
N ASN A 156 -16.27 -3.31 -4.99
CA ASN A 156 -16.31 -3.51 -6.44
C ASN A 156 -15.29 -2.59 -7.08
N PHE A 157 -14.27 -3.16 -7.72
CA PHE A 157 -13.30 -2.39 -8.49
C PHE A 157 -13.91 -2.05 -9.85
N LYS A 158 -14.38 -0.80 -9.98
CA LYS A 158 -15.08 -0.28 -11.16
C LYS A 158 -14.11 0.38 -12.15
N ASN A 159 -14.38 0.21 -13.44
CA ASN A 159 -13.72 0.96 -14.51
C ASN A 159 -14.38 2.32 -14.70
N VAL A 160 -14.01 3.28 -13.85
CA VAL A 160 -14.59 4.63 -13.80
C VAL A 160 -14.35 5.43 -15.09
N LEU A 161 -13.18 5.28 -15.70
CA LEU A 161 -12.83 6.00 -16.94
C LEU A 161 -13.46 5.39 -18.20
N GLY A 162 -13.93 4.13 -18.13
CA GLY A 162 -14.59 3.43 -19.23
C GLY A 162 -13.65 3.05 -20.39
N ASP A 163 -12.35 2.92 -20.14
CA ASP A 163 -11.38 2.49 -21.14
C ASP A 163 -11.45 0.98 -21.40
N GLU A 164 -11.04 0.52 -22.59
CA GLU A 164 -10.83 -0.91 -22.83
C GLU A 164 -9.74 -1.46 -21.90
N LEU A 165 -10.05 -2.57 -21.24
CA LEU A 165 -9.13 -3.24 -20.32
C LEU A 165 -8.42 -4.37 -21.06
N ASP A 166 -7.09 -4.48 -20.88
CA ASP A 166 -6.39 -5.68 -21.29
C ASP A 166 -6.64 -6.83 -20.31
N ASN A 167 -6.33 -8.07 -20.71
CA ASN A 167 -6.61 -9.27 -19.91
C ASN A 167 -6.07 -9.18 -18.48
N LYS A 168 -4.84 -8.65 -18.31
CA LYS A 168 -4.19 -8.53 -16.99
C LYS A 168 -4.90 -7.52 -16.08
N SER A 169 -5.34 -6.40 -16.64
CA SER A 169 -6.13 -5.42 -15.90
C SER A 169 -7.52 -5.99 -15.63
N PHE A 170 -8.20 -6.55 -16.63
CA PHE A 170 -9.55 -7.12 -16.52
C PHE A 170 -9.70 -8.10 -15.35
N GLU A 171 -8.73 -9.01 -15.17
CA GLU A 171 -8.72 -9.94 -14.05
C GLU A 171 -8.79 -9.26 -12.67
N LEU A 172 -8.36 -8.00 -12.54
CA LEU A 172 -8.36 -7.25 -11.27
C LEU A 172 -9.71 -6.61 -10.96
N TYR A 173 -10.48 -6.23 -11.99
CA TYR A 173 -11.73 -5.51 -11.85
C TYR A 173 -12.87 -6.43 -11.34
N GLY A 174 -13.94 -5.81 -10.86
CA GLY A 174 -15.12 -6.51 -10.37
C GLY A 174 -15.13 -6.73 -8.85
N MET A 175 -15.93 -7.70 -8.43
CA MET A 175 -16.25 -7.90 -7.02
C MET A 175 -15.07 -8.49 -6.23
N CYS A 176 -14.68 -7.81 -5.16
CA CYS A 176 -13.67 -8.24 -4.21
C CYS A 176 -14.34 -8.46 -2.84
N GLY A 177 -14.60 -9.72 -2.51
CA GLY A 177 -15.23 -10.10 -1.23
C GLY A 177 -14.23 -10.43 -0.11
N THR A 178 -13.02 -10.88 -0.45
CA THR A 178 -12.05 -11.40 0.53
C THR A 178 -10.92 -10.42 0.79
N ARG A 179 -10.31 -10.50 1.98
CA ARG A 179 -9.14 -9.69 2.33
C ARG A 179 -7.90 -10.04 1.53
N LYS A 180 -7.71 -11.33 1.22
CA LYS A 180 -6.64 -11.82 0.33
C LYS A 180 -6.75 -11.18 -1.05
N ARG A 181 -7.96 -11.16 -1.61
CA ARG A 181 -8.20 -10.52 -2.91
C ARG A 181 -7.96 -9.01 -2.86
N MET A 182 -8.37 -8.35 -1.78
CA MET A 182 -8.13 -6.92 -1.59
C MET A 182 -6.64 -6.60 -1.53
N GLN A 183 -5.85 -7.44 -0.86
CA GLN A 183 -4.40 -7.31 -0.85
C GLN A 183 -3.80 -7.40 -2.25
N GLU A 184 -4.24 -8.37 -3.07
CA GLU A 184 -3.75 -8.52 -4.45
C GLU A 184 -4.01 -7.28 -5.30
N VAL A 185 -5.24 -6.73 -5.21
CA VAL A 185 -5.63 -5.51 -5.94
C VAL A 185 -4.77 -4.33 -5.51
N LEU A 186 -4.64 -4.10 -4.20
CA LEU A 186 -3.79 -3.07 -3.64
C LEU A 186 -2.34 -3.24 -4.11
N ASP A 187 -1.76 -4.42 -3.85
CA ASP A 187 -0.36 -4.73 -4.13
C ASP A 187 -0.02 -4.50 -5.61
N ARG A 188 -0.88 -4.93 -6.53
CA ARG A 188 -0.66 -4.76 -7.97
C ARG A 188 -0.86 -3.31 -8.43
N VAL A 189 -1.99 -2.68 -8.09
CA VAL A 189 -2.40 -1.38 -8.64
C VAL A 189 -1.65 -0.22 -7.98
N TYR A 190 -1.54 -0.22 -6.65
CA TYR A 190 -0.89 0.84 -5.90
C TYR A 190 0.59 0.57 -5.68
N PHE A 191 0.97 -0.66 -5.32
CA PHE A 191 2.31 -0.95 -4.82
C PHE A 191 3.24 -1.65 -5.81
N SER A 192 2.78 -1.96 -7.04
CA SER A 192 3.56 -2.68 -8.06
C SER A 192 4.23 -3.97 -7.56
N GLY A 193 3.57 -4.71 -6.68
CA GLY A 193 4.06 -5.97 -6.13
C GLY A 193 5.02 -5.82 -4.94
N TYR A 194 5.18 -4.60 -4.42
CA TYR A 194 6.13 -4.33 -3.33
C TYR A 194 5.47 -4.29 -1.94
N LEU A 195 4.15 -4.37 -1.78
CA LEU A 195 3.51 -4.29 -0.46
C LEU A 195 3.74 -5.56 0.36
N VAL A 196 3.36 -6.72 -0.20
CA VAL A 196 3.28 -8.00 0.53
C VAL A 196 4.62 -8.41 1.16
N ASN A 197 5.71 -8.14 0.44
CA ASN A 197 7.07 -8.47 0.85
C ASN A 197 7.72 -7.39 1.74
N ASN A 198 7.08 -6.24 1.94
CA ASN A 198 7.66 -5.12 2.68
C ASN A 198 6.80 -4.58 3.83
N TYR A 199 5.77 -5.33 4.29
CA TYR A 199 5.01 -4.95 5.49
C TYR A 199 5.90 -4.71 6.71
N PHE A 200 6.94 -5.53 6.92
CA PHE A 200 7.83 -5.44 8.09
C PHE A 200 9.30 -5.18 7.73
N THR A 201 9.62 -4.96 6.46
CA THR A 201 11.00 -4.73 6.02
C THR A 201 11.47 -3.36 6.50
N GLU A 202 12.64 -3.26 7.15
CA GLU A 202 13.22 -1.98 7.55
C GLU A 202 13.37 -1.01 6.37
N ALA A 203 13.14 0.29 6.60
CA ALA A 203 13.15 1.31 5.55
C ALA A 203 14.44 1.33 4.69
N LYS A 204 15.59 1.09 5.32
CA LYS A 204 16.91 1.03 4.64
C LYS A 204 17.05 -0.21 3.75
N LYS A 205 16.36 -1.31 4.06
CA LYS A 205 16.43 -2.59 3.34
C LYS A 205 15.44 -2.68 2.17
N ILE A 206 14.46 -1.77 2.08
CA ILE A 206 13.50 -1.72 0.97
C ILE A 206 14.21 -1.34 -0.34
N LYS A 207 14.29 -2.30 -1.26
CA LYS A 207 14.91 -2.18 -2.60
C LYS A 207 13.91 -1.66 -3.65
N VAL A 208 13.31 -0.51 -3.40
CA VAL A 208 12.42 0.18 -4.35
C VAL A 208 13.15 1.43 -4.85
N LYS A 209 13.42 1.50 -6.16
CA LYS A 209 14.07 2.66 -6.80
C LYS A 209 13.15 3.90 -6.84
N ASP A 210 11.85 3.66 -6.85
CA ASP A 210 10.83 4.68 -6.94
C ASP A 210 10.59 5.29 -5.54
N ASN A 211 11.12 6.49 -5.30
CA ASN A 211 10.99 7.17 -4.01
C ASN A 211 9.54 7.50 -3.63
N ILE A 212 8.67 7.80 -4.60
CA ILE A 212 7.24 8.03 -4.33
C ILE A 212 6.59 6.72 -3.86
N ILE A 213 6.86 5.61 -4.54
CA ILE A 213 6.35 4.29 -4.13
C ILE A 213 6.95 3.91 -2.76
N LYS A 214 8.24 4.12 -2.54
CA LYS A 214 8.89 3.76 -1.29
C LYS A 214 8.32 4.54 -0.10
N VAL A 215 8.25 5.87 -0.21
CA VAL A 215 7.80 6.76 0.87
C VAL A 215 6.28 6.67 1.03
N ASN A 216 5.53 7.03 -0.01
CA ASN A 216 4.08 7.16 0.09
C ASN A 216 3.36 5.81 0.12
N ASN A 217 3.95 4.76 -0.48
CA ASN A 217 3.24 3.49 -0.63
C ASN A 217 3.70 2.40 0.36
N ILE A 218 4.92 2.42 0.86
CA ILE A 218 5.33 1.38 1.81
C ILE A 218 5.42 1.97 3.20
N LEU A 219 6.24 3.01 3.39
CA LEU A 219 6.52 3.51 4.72
C LEU A 219 5.33 4.21 5.38
N GLU A 220 4.54 4.97 4.63
CA GLU A 220 3.41 5.72 5.19
C GLU A 220 2.15 4.86 5.45
N VAL A 221 1.91 3.82 4.66
CA VAL A 221 0.59 3.15 4.63
C VAL A 221 0.58 1.68 5.00
N ARG A 222 1.72 0.99 4.96
CA ARG A 222 1.75 -0.47 5.11
C ARG A 222 1.17 -0.93 6.44
N ASP A 223 1.37 -0.19 7.52
CA ASP A 223 0.91 -0.57 8.86
C ASP A 223 -0.62 -0.45 8.94
N GLY A 224 -1.19 0.60 8.36
CA GLY A 224 -2.65 0.79 8.26
C GLY A 224 -3.31 -0.30 7.40
N ILE A 225 -2.71 -0.62 6.24
CA ILE A 225 -3.21 -1.71 5.39
C ILE A 225 -3.05 -3.06 6.08
N PHE A 226 -1.94 -3.31 6.78
CA PHE A 226 -1.71 -4.54 7.52
C PHE A 226 -2.72 -4.71 8.64
N ASN A 227 -2.92 -3.69 9.48
CA ASN A 227 -3.92 -3.70 10.55
C ASN A 227 -5.33 -3.92 10.00
N TRP A 228 -5.65 -3.31 8.86
CA TRP A 228 -6.92 -3.55 8.20
C TRP A 228 -7.07 -4.98 7.72
N LEU A 229 -6.14 -5.48 6.90
CA LEU A 229 -6.28 -6.76 6.20
C LEU A 229 -5.93 -7.98 7.06
N TYR A 230 -4.97 -7.89 7.98
CA TYR A 230 -4.52 -9.04 8.78
C TYR A 230 -5.14 -9.10 10.16
N LYS A 231 -5.58 -7.96 10.70
CA LYS A 231 -6.11 -7.84 12.07
C LYS A 231 -7.57 -7.41 12.12
N GLY A 232 -8.14 -7.00 10.98
CA GLY A 232 -9.53 -6.59 10.88
C GLY A 232 -9.83 -5.15 11.29
N ASN A 233 -8.83 -4.38 11.73
CA ASN A 233 -8.98 -3.01 12.23
C ASN A 233 -9.11 -1.99 11.09
N LYS A 234 -10.30 -1.42 10.91
CA LYS A 234 -10.60 -0.48 9.82
C LYS A 234 -10.30 0.98 10.15
N ASN A 235 -9.85 1.29 11.35
CA ASN A 235 -9.78 2.67 11.81
C ASN A 235 -8.84 3.51 10.91
N GLY A 236 -9.40 4.54 10.28
CA GLY A 236 -8.68 5.51 9.46
C GLY A 236 -8.21 5.01 8.09
N ILE A 237 -8.57 3.79 7.66
CA ILE A 237 -8.13 3.23 6.37
C ILE A 237 -8.71 4.01 5.17
N ASP A 238 -9.93 4.52 5.31
CA ASP A 238 -10.62 5.38 4.36
C ASP A 238 -9.80 6.65 4.06
N LYS A 239 -9.43 7.39 5.11
CA LYS A 239 -8.64 8.62 5.00
C LYS A 239 -7.23 8.35 4.48
N LEU A 240 -6.63 7.23 4.91
CA LEU A 240 -5.31 6.80 4.48
C LEU A 240 -5.27 6.51 2.98
N LEU A 241 -6.20 5.68 2.48
CA LEU A 241 -6.29 5.33 1.07
C LEU A 241 -6.72 6.52 0.20
N SER A 242 -7.61 7.38 0.68
CA SER A 242 -7.98 8.62 -0.01
C SER A 242 -6.76 9.54 -0.21
N LYS A 243 -5.94 9.75 0.81
CA LYS A 243 -4.73 10.59 0.69
C LYS A 243 -3.71 10.00 -0.30
N VAL A 244 -3.38 8.71 -0.16
CA VAL A 244 -2.27 8.10 -0.89
C VAL A 244 -2.63 7.81 -2.35
N SER A 245 -3.88 7.45 -2.63
CA SER A 245 -4.32 7.16 -3.99
C SER A 245 -4.17 8.36 -4.94
N LEU A 246 -4.43 9.59 -4.49
CA LEU A 246 -4.24 10.79 -5.31
C LEU A 246 -2.77 11.01 -5.67
N ASN A 247 -1.88 10.90 -4.67
CA ASN A 247 -0.44 11.05 -4.88
C ASN A 247 0.11 9.98 -5.82
N LEU A 248 -0.45 8.77 -5.75
CA LEU A 248 -0.12 7.66 -6.62
C LEU A 248 -0.45 7.94 -8.08
N VAL A 249 -1.68 8.39 -8.34
CA VAL A 249 -2.12 8.76 -9.70
C VAL A 249 -1.20 9.84 -10.26
N LYS A 250 -0.94 10.91 -9.48
CA LYS A 250 -0.02 11.99 -9.87
C LYS A 250 1.39 11.47 -10.19
N GLY A 251 1.98 10.67 -9.29
CA GLY A 251 3.32 10.12 -9.48
C GLY A 251 3.44 9.18 -10.69
N SER A 252 2.39 8.41 -11.00
CA SER A 252 2.35 7.59 -12.21
C SER A 252 2.28 8.43 -13.49
N ILE A 253 1.50 9.53 -13.48
CA ILE A 253 1.43 10.47 -14.60
C ILE A 253 2.79 11.12 -14.83
N GLU A 254 3.42 11.65 -13.79
CA GLU A 254 4.75 12.31 -13.84
C GLU A 254 5.80 11.46 -14.57
N ARG A 255 5.74 10.13 -14.40
CA ARG A 255 6.67 9.17 -15.00
C ARG A 255 6.23 8.65 -16.37
N GLY A 256 5.05 9.05 -16.84
CA GLY A 256 4.49 8.58 -18.11
C GLY A 256 3.83 7.19 -18.03
N TYR A 257 3.59 6.66 -16.84
CA TYR A 257 2.89 5.38 -16.65
C TYR A 257 1.37 5.57 -16.71
N LEU A 258 0.85 6.05 -17.85
CA LEU A 258 -0.56 6.43 -18.00
C LEU A 258 -1.52 5.26 -17.76
N LYS A 259 -1.21 4.05 -18.25
CA LYS A 259 -2.06 2.87 -17.99
C LYS A 259 -2.19 2.61 -16.49
N LYS A 260 -1.07 2.65 -15.76
CA LYS A 260 -1.06 2.51 -14.30
C LYS A 260 -1.85 3.64 -13.63
N ALA A 261 -1.69 4.88 -14.08
CA ALA A 261 -2.44 6.01 -13.54
C ALA A 261 -3.97 5.85 -13.71
N LYS A 262 -4.43 5.30 -14.84
CA LYS A 262 -5.84 4.95 -15.08
C LYS A 262 -6.34 3.91 -14.08
N ASP A 263 -5.62 2.79 -13.93
CA ASP A 263 -5.98 1.75 -12.97
C ASP A 263 -6.01 2.29 -11.52
N GLN A 264 -5.06 3.16 -11.17
CA GLN A 264 -5.00 3.80 -9.85
C GLN A 264 -6.15 4.77 -9.61
N PHE A 265 -6.55 5.53 -10.62
CA PHE A 265 -7.68 6.46 -10.56
C PHE A 265 -9.01 5.71 -10.43
N ASN A 266 -9.19 4.64 -11.21
CA ASN A 266 -10.32 3.73 -11.09
C ASN A 266 -10.40 3.12 -9.68
N LEU A 267 -9.26 2.70 -9.12
CA LEU A 267 -9.22 2.10 -7.79
C LEU A 267 -9.52 3.13 -6.68
N ARG A 268 -9.03 4.36 -6.83
CA ARG A 268 -9.32 5.49 -5.92
C ARG A 268 -10.82 5.68 -5.78
N TRP A 269 -11.52 5.88 -6.90
CA TRP A 269 -12.95 6.14 -6.88
C TRP A 269 -13.79 4.92 -6.52
N SER A 270 -13.28 3.71 -6.75
CA SER A 270 -13.88 2.49 -6.20
C SER A 270 -13.82 2.48 -4.66
N PHE A 271 -12.73 2.95 -4.04
CA PHE A 271 -12.63 3.12 -2.59
C PHE A 271 -13.50 4.25 -2.06
N GLU A 272 -13.48 5.43 -2.71
CA GLU A 272 -14.33 6.56 -2.32
C GLU A 272 -15.81 6.16 -2.32
N SER A 273 -16.28 5.50 -3.38
CA SER A 273 -17.64 4.98 -3.47
C SER A 273 -17.94 3.93 -2.38
N CYS A 274 -16.96 3.06 -2.07
CA CYS A 274 -17.12 2.04 -1.04
C CYS A 274 -17.18 2.61 0.38
N PHE A 275 -16.32 3.57 0.75
CA PHE A 275 -16.24 4.09 2.11
C PHE A 275 -17.24 5.23 2.37
N ASN A 276 -17.34 6.18 1.45
CA ASN A 276 -18.10 7.42 1.65
C ASN A 276 -19.53 7.34 1.09
N GLY A 277 -19.78 6.43 0.13
CA GLY A 277 -21.09 6.32 -0.53
C GLY A 277 -21.45 7.55 -1.36
N GLY A 278 -22.60 7.50 -2.05
CA GLY A 278 -23.25 8.69 -2.61
C GLY A 278 -22.67 9.30 -3.89
N VAL A 279 -21.55 8.81 -4.42
CA VAL A 279 -20.97 9.31 -5.67
C VAL A 279 -20.65 8.15 -6.62
N ASP A 280 -21.36 8.07 -7.75
CA ASP A 280 -20.95 7.23 -8.89
C ASP A 280 -20.11 8.07 -9.85
N MET A 281 -18.80 8.05 -9.62
CA MET A 281 -17.86 8.79 -10.46
C MET A 281 -17.89 8.32 -11.92
N ALA A 282 -18.28 7.07 -12.19
CA ALA A 282 -18.35 6.57 -13.56
C ALA A 282 -19.47 7.30 -14.34
N GLU A 283 -20.63 7.47 -13.70
CA GLU A 283 -21.76 8.23 -14.25
C GLU A 283 -21.38 9.70 -14.44
N ILE A 284 -20.77 10.34 -13.43
CA ILE A 284 -20.35 11.75 -13.51
C ILE A 284 -19.36 11.95 -14.66
N VAL A 285 -18.32 11.11 -14.76
CA VAL A 285 -17.30 11.21 -15.82
C VAL A 285 -17.90 10.96 -17.21
N CYS A 286 -18.88 10.05 -17.31
CA CYS A 286 -19.61 9.82 -18.54
C CYS A 286 -20.43 11.05 -18.96
N GLU A 287 -21.19 11.63 -18.02
CA GLU A 287 -21.97 12.84 -18.22
C GLU A 287 -21.09 14.01 -18.67
N MET A 288 -19.97 14.27 -17.97
CA MET A 288 -19.05 15.36 -18.30
C MET A 288 -18.44 15.20 -19.69
N GLN A 289 -18.13 13.97 -20.10
CA GLN A 289 -17.63 13.72 -21.45
C GLN A 289 -18.70 13.98 -22.51
N ASN A 290 -19.94 13.53 -22.29
CA ASN A 290 -21.02 13.73 -23.26
C ASN A 290 -21.38 15.20 -23.42
N LYS A 291 -21.47 15.95 -22.32
CA LYS A 291 -21.67 17.41 -22.32
C LYS A 291 -20.53 18.13 -23.03
N LEU A 292 -19.29 17.77 -22.73
CA LEU A 292 -18.14 18.40 -23.40
C LEU A 292 -18.10 18.06 -24.89
N ARG A 293 -18.42 16.81 -25.26
CA ARG A 293 -18.46 16.34 -26.67
C ARG A 293 -19.46 17.14 -27.48
N SER A 294 -20.67 17.39 -26.98
CA SER A 294 -21.65 18.20 -27.73
C SER A 294 -21.14 19.64 -27.93
N LYS A 295 -20.60 20.27 -26.89
CA LYS A 295 -20.16 21.67 -26.91
C LYS A 295 -18.95 21.94 -27.81
N ILE A 296 -17.95 21.05 -27.83
CA ILE A 296 -16.76 21.26 -28.68
C ILE A 296 -17.04 21.04 -30.18
N ASN A 297 -18.11 20.31 -30.52
CA ASN A 297 -18.51 20.01 -31.90
C ASN A 297 -19.45 21.06 -32.53
N VAL A 298 -19.90 22.07 -31.77
CA VAL A 298 -20.82 23.11 -32.24
C VAL A 298 -20.23 23.87 -33.44
N ASP A 299 -21.08 24.18 -34.42
CA ASP A 299 -20.71 24.94 -35.61
C ASP A 299 -20.68 26.46 -35.37
N ASN A 300 -19.85 27.19 -36.12
CA ASN A 300 -19.59 28.62 -35.92
C ASN A 300 -20.85 29.51 -36.04
N SER A 301 -21.95 28.97 -36.55
CA SER A 301 -23.24 29.62 -36.72
C SER A 301 -24.15 29.57 -35.48
N LYS A 302 -23.79 28.79 -34.44
CA LYS A 302 -24.58 28.65 -33.21
C LYS A 302 -23.90 29.34 -32.03
N LYS A 303 -24.70 29.89 -31.11
CA LYS A 303 -24.25 30.57 -29.89
C LYS A 303 -23.39 29.61 -29.06
N TYR A 304 -22.20 30.06 -28.64
CA TYR A 304 -21.33 29.31 -27.74
C TYR A 304 -22.06 28.97 -26.44
N GLU A 305 -22.14 27.68 -26.11
CA GLU A 305 -22.65 27.22 -24.82
C GLU A 305 -21.52 27.25 -23.77
N SER A 306 -21.78 27.91 -22.64
CA SER A 306 -20.85 27.94 -21.50
C SER A 306 -20.87 26.60 -20.75
N PHE A 307 -19.86 26.36 -19.91
CA PHE A 307 -19.93 25.27 -18.93
C PHE A 307 -21.05 25.52 -17.94
N GLU A 308 -21.74 24.44 -17.56
CA GLU A 308 -22.87 24.48 -16.62
C GLU A 308 -22.40 24.53 -15.16
N ASN A 309 -21.22 23.97 -14.89
CA ASN A 309 -20.66 23.88 -13.54
C ASN A 309 -19.14 23.67 -13.54
N ASP A 310 -18.54 23.83 -12.37
CA ASP A 310 -17.11 23.67 -12.12
C ASP A 310 -16.57 22.27 -12.50
N ASN A 311 -17.36 21.20 -12.35
CA ASN A 311 -16.89 19.85 -12.69
C ASN A 311 -16.69 19.72 -14.20
N GLU A 312 -17.62 20.23 -15.00
CA GLU A 312 -17.50 20.27 -16.46
C GLU A 312 -16.28 21.09 -16.87
N TYR A 313 -16.09 22.25 -16.23
CA TYR A 313 -14.91 23.10 -16.43
C TYR A 313 -13.59 22.37 -16.14
N TYR A 314 -13.46 21.76 -14.97
CA TYR A 314 -12.23 21.08 -14.57
C TYR A 314 -11.97 19.81 -15.40
N PHE A 315 -13.02 19.11 -15.83
CA PHE A 315 -12.90 18.01 -16.79
C PHE A 315 -12.36 18.50 -18.14
N ALA A 316 -12.89 19.62 -18.65
CA ALA A 316 -12.42 20.26 -19.88
C ALA A 316 -10.96 20.72 -19.78
N VAL A 317 -10.54 21.28 -18.64
CA VAL A 317 -9.13 21.61 -18.34
C VAL A 317 -8.23 20.38 -18.48
N GLY A 318 -8.65 19.23 -17.96
CA GLY A 318 -7.93 17.96 -18.09
C GLY A 318 -7.77 17.52 -19.55
N GLN A 319 -8.86 17.57 -20.33
CA GLN A 319 -8.88 17.23 -21.76
C GLN A 319 -7.98 18.15 -22.59
N LEU A 320 -8.01 19.46 -22.34
CA LEU A 320 -7.13 20.41 -23.01
C LEU A 320 -5.66 20.16 -22.67
N ALA A 321 -5.35 19.94 -21.38
CA ALA A 321 -3.99 19.63 -20.95
C ALA A 321 -3.47 18.34 -21.60
N ASN A 322 -4.29 17.29 -21.67
CA ASN A 322 -3.97 16.04 -22.37
C ASN A 322 -3.65 16.30 -23.85
N TYR A 323 -4.51 17.07 -24.54
CA TYR A 323 -4.33 17.40 -25.95
C TYR A 323 -3.02 18.14 -26.18
N LEU A 324 -2.79 19.24 -25.47
CA LEU A 324 -1.59 20.06 -25.66
C LEU A 324 -0.30 19.28 -25.36
N LEU A 325 -0.28 18.46 -24.31
CA LEU A 325 0.90 17.65 -23.98
C LEU A 325 1.15 16.53 -24.99
N SER A 326 0.10 16.03 -25.64
CA SER A 326 0.24 15.03 -26.70
C SER A 326 0.88 15.58 -27.99
N LEU A 327 0.88 16.91 -28.19
CA LEU A 327 1.54 17.56 -29.33
C LEU A 327 3.08 17.56 -29.23
N SER A 328 3.67 17.27 -28.07
CA SER A 328 5.12 17.25 -27.90
C SER A 328 5.81 16.21 -28.80
N LYS A 329 6.90 16.60 -29.50
CA LYS A 329 7.78 15.69 -30.27
C LYS A 329 8.86 15.00 -29.42
N ALA A 330 8.95 15.34 -28.13
CA ALA A 330 10.00 14.80 -27.27
C ALA A 330 9.82 13.28 -27.07
N LYS A 331 10.92 12.53 -27.13
CA LYS A 331 10.94 11.08 -26.89
C LYS A 331 10.33 10.70 -25.53
N SER A 332 10.54 11.55 -24.52
CA SER A 332 9.79 11.52 -23.26
C SER A 332 8.71 12.61 -23.28
N LYS A 333 7.43 12.22 -23.22
CA LYS A 333 6.34 13.20 -23.08
C LYS A 333 6.56 13.98 -21.77
N PRO A 334 6.47 15.32 -21.76
CA PRO A 334 6.75 16.14 -20.59
C PRO A 334 5.54 16.16 -19.65
N GLN A 335 5.20 15.00 -19.09
CA GLN A 335 4.06 14.81 -18.19
C GLN A 335 4.19 15.63 -16.91
N SER A 336 5.43 15.97 -16.52
CA SER A 336 5.75 16.93 -15.46
C SER A 336 5.13 18.33 -15.68
N LEU A 337 4.77 18.69 -16.91
CA LEU A 337 4.06 19.95 -17.20
C LEU A 337 2.59 19.94 -16.74
N LEU A 338 2.03 18.77 -16.39
CA LEU A 338 0.71 18.68 -15.78
C LEU A 338 0.74 19.07 -14.30
N ASN A 339 1.85 18.86 -13.60
CA ASN A 339 1.95 19.12 -12.15
C ASN A 339 1.60 20.55 -11.73
N PRO A 340 2.06 21.60 -12.45
CA PRO A 340 1.67 22.96 -12.11
C PRO A 340 0.16 23.22 -12.23
N ILE A 341 -0.55 22.47 -13.09
CA ILE A 341 -2.01 22.53 -13.21
C ILE A 341 -2.66 21.79 -12.03
N LEU A 342 -2.22 20.56 -11.75
CA LEU A 342 -2.79 19.74 -10.67
C LEU A 342 -2.53 20.29 -9.27
N ASN A 343 -1.43 21.03 -9.08
CA ASN A 343 -1.06 21.61 -7.79
C ASN A 343 -1.34 23.13 -7.74
N ALA A 344 -2.11 23.65 -8.70
CA ALA A 344 -2.50 25.05 -8.71
C ALA A 344 -3.32 25.39 -7.45
N LYS A 345 -3.11 26.61 -6.94
CA LYS A 345 -3.84 27.12 -5.77
C LYS A 345 -5.14 27.86 -6.13
N ASN A 346 -5.25 28.31 -7.38
CA ASN A 346 -6.42 29.03 -7.90
C ASN A 346 -6.52 28.89 -9.43
N ASN A 347 -7.68 29.26 -9.97
CA ASN A 347 -7.99 29.16 -11.39
C ASN A 347 -7.04 29.96 -12.29
N ARG A 348 -6.63 31.15 -11.84
CA ARG A 348 -5.70 32.01 -12.58
C ARG A 348 -4.39 31.27 -12.90
N ILE A 349 -3.83 30.54 -11.93
CA ILE A 349 -2.63 29.73 -12.14
C ILE A 349 -2.89 28.65 -13.19
N ILE A 350 -4.05 27.98 -13.17
CA ILE A 350 -4.40 26.96 -14.17
C ILE A 350 -4.40 27.56 -15.58
N LYS A 351 -5.11 28.68 -15.78
CA LYS A 351 -5.18 29.37 -17.07
C LYS A 351 -3.80 29.83 -17.55
N ASP A 352 -2.99 30.40 -16.67
CA ASP A 352 -1.62 30.83 -16.99
C ASP A 352 -0.75 29.65 -17.43
N LYS A 353 -0.83 28.50 -16.74
CA LYS A 353 -0.08 27.29 -17.10
C LYS A 353 -0.55 26.69 -18.42
N LEU A 354 -1.86 26.63 -18.66
CA LEU A 354 -2.42 26.20 -19.95
C LEU A 354 -1.95 27.11 -21.08
N ARG A 355 -1.93 28.43 -20.88
CA ARG A 355 -1.43 29.40 -21.87
C ARG A 355 0.04 29.17 -22.20
N ILE A 356 0.88 28.95 -21.20
CA ILE A 356 2.31 28.64 -21.40
C ILE A 356 2.48 27.36 -22.22
N ILE A 357 1.72 26.30 -21.90
CA ILE A 357 1.76 25.03 -22.64
C ILE A 357 1.25 25.23 -24.08
N TYR A 358 0.17 26.00 -24.26
CA TYR A 358 -0.39 26.34 -25.56
C TYR A 358 0.64 27.07 -26.43
N SER A 359 1.22 28.18 -25.93
CA SER A 359 2.25 28.94 -26.66
C SER A 359 3.47 28.09 -27.05
N LYS A 360 3.76 27.04 -26.28
CA LYS A 360 4.85 26.11 -26.58
C LYS A 360 4.54 25.14 -27.71
N TYR A 361 3.27 24.74 -27.90
CA TYR A 361 2.89 23.69 -28.85
C TYR A 361 1.94 24.14 -29.97
N ASN A 362 1.52 25.41 -29.98
CA ASN A 362 0.60 25.98 -30.95
C ASN A 362 1.10 25.89 -32.41
N TYR A 363 2.42 25.80 -32.64
CA TYR A 363 3.02 25.63 -33.97
C TYR A 363 2.60 24.34 -34.71
N LYS A 364 1.97 23.39 -34.00
CA LYS A 364 1.42 22.14 -34.55
C LYS A 364 -0.09 22.10 -34.64
N LEU A 365 -0.76 23.13 -34.14
CA LEU A 365 -2.17 23.27 -34.41
C LEU A 365 -2.23 23.58 -35.90
N ASP A 366 -2.39 22.54 -36.73
CA ASP A 366 -2.97 22.74 -38.04
C ASP A 366 -4.15 23.66 -37.81
N GLN A 367 -4.18 24.73 -38.59
CA GLN A 367 -4.79 26.03 -38.34
C GLN A 367 -6.32 25.99 -38.07
N TYR A 368 -6.91 24.80 -37.85
CA TYR A 368 -8.33 24.48 -37.85
C TYR A 368 -8.75 23.30 -36.96
N SER A 369 -8.04 22.91 -35.88
CA SER A 369 -8.71 22.05 -34.88
C SER A 369 -9.78 22.87 -34.14
N LYS A 370 -10.96 22.96 -34.77
CA LYS A 370 -12.13 23.67 -34.29
C LYS A 370 -12.49 23.25 -32.87
N ARG A 371 -12.43 21.94 -32.61
CA ARG A 371 -12.63 21.36 -31.27
C ARG A 371 -11.65 21.91 -30.24
N ALA A 372 -10.35 21.94 -30.56
CA ALA A 372 -9.35 22.48 -29.65
C ALA A 372 -9.55 23.99 -29.39
N SER A 373 -9.93 24.73 -30.43
CA SER A 373 -10.20 26.17 -30.34
C SER A 373 -11.44 26.46 -29.49
N ASN A 374 -12.53 25.73 -29.73
CA ASN A 374 -13.76 25.81 -28.93
C ASN A 374 -13.48 25.46 -27.46
N LEU A 375 -12.76 24.35 -27.23
CA LEU A 375 -12.37 23.92 -25.89
C LEU A 375 -11.56 24.99 -25.15
N TYR A 376 -10.55 25.55 -25.81
CA TYR A 376 -9.70 26.61 -25.25
C TYR A 376 -10.50 27.89 -24.97
N GLY A 377 -11.35 28.32 -25.91
CA GLY A 377 -12.20 29.49 -25.76
C GLY A 377 -13.15 29.40 -24.57
N MET A 378 -13.84 28.26 -24.42
CA MET A 378 -14.73 28.01 -23.28
C MET A 378 -13.97 28.07 -21.95
N ILE A 379 -12.79 27.43 -21.87
CA ILE A 379 -11.95 27.42 -20.66
C ILE A 379 -11.49 28.84 -20.28
N VAL A 380 -11.11 29.67 -21.25
CA VAL A 380 -10.69 31.05 -20.97
C VAL A 380 -11.87 31.89 -20.46
N SER A 381 -13.07 31.62 -20.95
CA SER A 381 -14.27 32.44 -20.68
C SER A 381 -14.99 32.10 -19.37
N TYR A 382 -14.77 30.90 -18.82
CA TYR A 382 -15.42 30.45 -17.59
C TYR A 382 -14.61 30.80 -16.33
N GLU A 383 -15.28 31.27 -15.28
CA GLU A 383 -14.70 31.45 -13.95
C GLU A 383 -15.40 30.52 -12.95
N PRO A 384 -14.68 29.54 -12.36
CA PRO A 384 -15.25 28.64 -11.37
C PRO A 384 -15.40 29.32 -10.02
N GLU A 385 -16.46 28.98 -9.29
CA GLU A 385 -16.77 29.56 -7.98
C GLU A 385 -16.19 28.73 -6.82
N GLY A 386 -16.03 27.42 -7.04
CA GLY A 386 -15.60 26.45 -6.05
C GLY A 386 -14.09 26.23 -5.96
N LYS A 387 -13.71 25.31 -5.06
CA LYS A 387 -12.33 24.84 -4.95
C LYS A 387 -11.94 24.04 -6.20
N ILE A 388 -10.64 24.06 -6.51
CA ILE A 388 -10.11 23.26 -7.62
C ILE A 388 -10.43 21.77 -7.42
N ASN A 389 -11.17 21.21 -8.37
CA ASN A 389 -11.47 19.80 -8.39
C ASN A 389 -10.39 19.02 -9.15
N GLN A 390 -9.35 18.61 -8.41
CA GLN A 390 -8.23 17.86 -8.99
C GLN A 390 -8.66 16.51 -9.59
N ASP A 391 -9.66 15.85 -9.00
CA ASP A 391 -10.15 14.58 -9.49
C ASP A 391 -10.86 14.73 -10.85
N MET A 392 -11.56 15.84 -11.09
CA MET A 392 -12.14 16.14 -12.42
C MET A 392 -11.07 16.47 -13.46
N ILE A 393 -10.04 17.22 -13.10
CA ILE A 393 -8.88 17.46 -13.99
C ILE A 393 -8.22 16.12 -14.35
N LEU A 394 -8.00 15.25 -13.38
CA LEU A 394 -7.43 13.92 -13.61
C LEU A 394 -8.32 13.04 -14.47
N ALA A 395 -9.64 13.03 -14.25
CA ALA A 395 -10.60 12.29 -15.06
C ALA A 395 -10.54 12.75 -16.53
N GLY A 396 -10.59 14.07 -16.75
CA GLY A 396 -10.46 14.66 -18.09
C GLY A 396 -9.10 14.35 -18.72
N TYR A 397 -8.03 14.37 -17.94
CA TYR A 397 -6.68 14.11 -18.41
C TYR A 397 -6.43 12.64 -18.79
N LEU A 398 -6.98 11.70 -18.02
CA LEU A 398 -6.71 10.27 -18.19
C LEU A 398 -7.61 9.60 -19.24
N ARG A 399 -8.77 10.20 -19.53
CA ARG A 399 -9.70 9.66 -20.52
C ARG A 399 -9.21 9.86 -21.95
N SER A 400 -9.82 9.13 -22.90
CA SER A 400 -9.64 9.39 -24.33
C SER A 400 -9.94 10.85 -24.65
N ASN A 401 -9.12 11.44 -25.52
CA ASN A 401 -9.21 12.87 -25.81
C ASN A 401 -10.26 13.13 -26.90
N LEU A 402 -11.27 13.94 -26.57
CA LEU A 402 -12.38 14.27 -27.47
C LEU A 402 -11.93 15.05 -28.73
N VAL A 403 -10.80 15.75 -28.67
CA VAL A 403 -10.25 16.46 -29.83
C VAL A 403 -9.83 15.48 -30.94
N TYR A 404 -9.47 14.24 -30.60
CA TYR A 404 -9.03 13.21 -31.54
C TYR A 404 -10.12 12.25 -32.00
N GLU A 405 -11.36 12.38 -31.52
CA GLU A 405 -12.47 11.52 -31.98
C GLU A 405 -12.65 11.67 -33.50
N LYS A 406 -12.82 10.56 -34.23
CA LYS A 406 -13.20 10.64 -35.64
C LYS A 406 -14.64 11.14 -35.73
N TYR A 407 -14.96 11.94 -36.74
CA TYR A 407 -16.36 12.24 -37.07
C TYR A 407 -16.97 10.94 -37.56
N GLU A 408 -17.88 10.35 -36.79
CA GLU A 408 -18.83 9.39 -37.33
C GLU A 408 -19.99 10.23 -37.86
N GLU A 409 -20.16 10.27 -39.19
CA GLU A 409 -21.44 10.67 -39.75
C GLU A 409 -22.48 9.70 -39.19
N ALA A 410 -23.40 10.22 -38.38
CA ALA A 410 -24.59 9.48 -38.02
C ALA A 410 -25.29 9.09 -39.34
N LYS A 411 -25.29 7.80 -39.65
CA LYS A 411 -26.09 7.24 -40.75
C LYS A 411 -27.57 7.30 -40.43
#